data_AF-A0A958HF28-F1
#
_entry.id   AF-A0A958HF28-F1
#
_cell.length_a   1.000
_cell.length_b   1.000
_cell.length_c   1.000
_cell.angle_alpha   90.00
_cell.angle_beta   90.00
_cell.angle_gamma   90.00
#
_symmetry.space_group_name_H-M   'P 1'
#
loop_
_entity.id
_entity.type
_entity.pdbx_description
1 polymer ?
#
loop_
_entity_poly.entity_id
_entity_poly.type
_entity_poly.pdbx_seq_one_letter_code
_entity_poly.pdbx_strand_id
1 'polypeptide(L)'
;MTELPQTTQPWIRKIGPLAGVVFLATVLLIGGWSAVRAGRATAPAPPPQPATLPGQNSGATSASTLEDPGLYVFLDYSNMNPAQYPFIVGGHELFLWRDIERDQQGVYDWSVVDNWIAAESSLGKPVAIGFNSYDGQCCGGDRMPNWFKQQHPDGYVTCQGVVIPKYWSSAYKNAWASFIQAAAARYDNDPRVKWVVISAGMYGETIPAEDQYDACLSSNGLTSSGWVNTVNDLTNIYHNAWHNKFLFIQYAPYFTSRLERRDFTDYAGSLGIGM
;
A
#
# COMPACT_ATOMS: atom_id res chain seq x y z
N MET A 1 7.56 -1.88 -34.41
CA MET A 1 6.38 -1.38 -33.67
C MET A 1 5.28 -2.39 -33.87
N THR A 2 5.09 -3.26 -32.90
CA THR A 2 4.10 -4.34 -32.92
C THR A 2 3.14 -4.02 -31.77
N GLU A 3 1.89 -3.72 -32.11
CA GLU A 3 0.84 -3.39 -31.15
C GLU A 3 0.56 -4.58 -30.23
N LEU A 4 0.58 -4.34 -28.91
CA LEU A 4 0.07 -5.28 -27.92
C LEU A 4 -1.46 -5.17 -27.86
N PRO A 5 -2.20 -6.28 -27.75
CA PRO A 5 -3.66 -6.24 -27.74
C PRO A 5 -4.16 -5.68 -26.39
N GLN A 6 -4.99 -4.64 -26.46
CA GLN A 6 -5.72 -4.11 -25.32
C GLN A 6 -6.77 -5.12 -24.86
N THR A 7 -6.53 -5.76 -23.71
CA THR A 7 -7.55 -6.54 -23.00
C THR A 7 -8.34 -5.61 -22.09
N THR A 8 -9.56 -5.31 -22.49
CA THR A 8 -10.53 -4.55 -21.69
C THR A 8 -11.19 -5.49 -20.67
N GLN A 9 -10.61 -5.61 -19.48
CA GLN A 9 -11.30 -6.15 -18.31
C GLN A 9 -11.84 -4.98 -17.46
N PRO A 10 -13.13 -4.97 -17.08
CA PRO A 10 -13.74 -3.86 -16.36
C PRO A 10 -13.44 -3.97 -14.86
N TRP A 11 -12.44 -3.22 -14.42
CA TRP A 11 -12.21 -2.92 -13.01
C TRP A 11 -13.19 -1.81 -12.61
N ILE A 12 -14.15 -2.12 -11.72
CA ILE A 12 -14.95 -1.24 -10.84
C ILE A 12 -16.32 -1.90 -10.60
N ARG A 13 -16.56 -2.39 -9.36
CA ARG A 13 -17.69 -2.01 -8.47
C ARG A 13 -17.81 -2.98 -7.28
N LYS A 14 -17.17 -2.65 -6.15
CA LYS A 14 -17.78 -2.91 -4.82
C LYS A 14 -18.77 -1.77 -4.52
N ILE A 15 -19.86 -1.71 -5.28
CA ILE A 15 -21.10 -1.01 -4.89
C ILE A 15 -22.16 -2.11 -4.83
N GLY A 16 -22.53 -2.55 -3.63
CA GLY A 16 -23.55 -3.58 -3.45
C GLY A 16 -24.91 -3.09 -3.94
N PRO A 17 -25.77 -3.97 -4.49
CA PRO A 17 -27.14 -3.62 -4.82
C PRO A 17 -27.97 -3.54 -3.53
N LEU A 18 -28.52 -2.36 -3.24
CA LEU A 18 -29.72 -2.25 -2.41
C LEU A 18 -30.89 -2.82 -3.21
N ALA A 19 -31.11 -4.13 -3.09
CA ALA A 19 -32.34 -4.76 -3.52
C ALA A 19 -33.46 -4.31 -2.57
N GLY A 20 -34.33 -3.43 -3.07
CA GLY A 20 -35.58 -3.09 -2.42
C GLY A 20 -36.47 -4.31 -2.34
N VAL A 21 -36.75 -4.75 -1.13
CA VAL A 21 -37.84 -5.69 -0.84
C VAL A 21 -39.05 -4.83 -0.46
N VAL A 22 -40.01 -4.78 -1.38
CA VAL A 22 -41.38 -4.35 -1.12
C VAL A 22 -42.02 -5.40 -0.22
N PHE A 23 -42.28 -5.07 1.04
CA PHE A 23 -43.14 -5.87 1.91
C PHE A 23 -44.54 -5.25 2.00
N LEU A 24 -45.52 -6.11 1.80
CA LEU A 24 -46.95 -5.87 1.83
C LEU A 24 -47.43 -5.18 3.12
N ALA A 25 -48.35 -4.25 2.93
CA ALA A 25 -49.24 -3.76 3.97
C ALA A 25 -50.13 -4.89 4.50
N THR A 26 -50.17 -5.05 5.82
CA THR A 26 -51.33 -5.65 6.50
C THR A 26 -51.70 -4.78 7.69
N VAL A 27 -52.87 -4.16 7.59
CA VAL A 27 -53.51 -3.39 8.66
C VAL A 27 -54.09 -4.38 9.67
N LEU A 28 -53.73 -4.22 10.95
CA LEU A 28 -54.48 -4.79 12.06
C LEU A 28 -54.49 -3.81 13.23
N LEU A 29 -55.67 -3.23 13.45
CA LEU A 29 -56.03 -2.32 14.54
C LEU A 29 -56.36 -3.11 15.80
N ILE A 30 -55.57 -2.91 16.86
CA ILE A 30 -55.94 -3.09 18.28
C ILE A 30 -55.08 -2.05 19.02
N GLY A 31 -55.59 -0.95 19.60
CA GLY A 31 -56.56 -0.91 20.68
C GLY A 31 -55.82 -0.94 22.02
N GLY A 32 -55.34 0.21 22.52
CA GLY A 32 -54.63 0.27 23.80
C GLY A 32 -54.23 1.69 24.20
N TRP A 33 -55.11 2.37 24.92
CA TRP A 33 -54.82 3.62 25.62
C TRP A 33 -53.76 3.42 26.70
N SER A 34 -52.77 4.29 26.77
CA SER A 34 -51.96 4.50 27.98
C SER A 34 -51.54 5.96 28.08
N ALA A 35 -51.68 6.48 29.30
CA ALA A 35 -51.66 7.87 29.67
C ALA A 35 -50.33 8.57 29.38
N VAL A 36 -50.44 9.78 28.82
CA VAL A 36 -49.37 10.76 28.67
C VAL A 36 -48.94 11.27 30.04
N ARG A 37 -47.70 10.97 30.45
CA ARG A 37 -46.98 11.79 31.44
C ARG A 37 -46.07 12.76 30.69
N ALA A 38 -46.38 14.05 30.77
CA ALA A 38 -45.52 15.12 30.33
C ALA A 38 -44.27 15.18 31.23
N GLY A 39 -43.18 14.55 30.78
CA GLY A 39 -41.85 14.78 31.31
C GLY A 39 -41.25 16.05 30.69
N ARG A 40 -40.73 16.95 31.52
CA ARG A 40 -39.95 18.12 31.08
C ARG A 40 -38.81 17.67 30.18
N ALA A 41 -38.79 18.15 28.94
CA ALA A 41 -37.64 18.03 28.05
C ALA A 41 -36.49 18.91 28.60
N THR A 42 -35.46 18.27 29.14
CA THR A 42 -34.16 18.89 29.37
C THR A 42 -33.47 19.07 28.02
N ALA A 43 -32.92 20.26 27.77
CA ALA A 43 -32.14 20.54 26.57
C ALA A 43 -31.01 19.50 26.39
N PRO A 44 -30.69 19.08 25.15
CA PRO A 44 -29.59 18.18 24.89
C PRO A 44 -28.27 18.83 25.34
N ALA A 45 -27.42 18.06 26.01
CA ALA A 45 -26.08 18.49 26.38
C ALA A 45 -25.28 18.86 25.12
N PRO A 46 -24.42 19.89 25.17
CA PRO A 46 -23.51 20.19 24.08
C PRO A 46 -22.63 18.97 23.77
N PRO A 47 -22.25 18.75 22.49
CA PRO A 47 -21.38 17.65 22.12
C PRO A 47 -20.06 17.74 22.92
N PRO A 48 -19.47 16.59 23.33
CA PRO A 48 -18.19 16.60 24.01
C PRO A 48 -17.15 17.30 23.13
N GLN A 49 -16.47 18.31 23.70
CA GLN A 49 -15.32 18.91 23.06
C GLN A 49 -14.28 17.82 22.79
N PRO A 50 -13.59 17.83 21.63
CA PRO A 50 -12.47 16.93 21.37
C PRO A 50 -11.48 17.04 22.53
N ALA A 51 -11.10 15.89 23.09
CA ALA A 51 -10.07 15.84 24.11
C ALA A 51 -8.79 16.45 23.53
N THR A 52 -8.33 17.55 24.13
CA THR A 52 -6.99 18.09 23.87
C THR A 52 -5.98 17.02 24.24
N LEU A 53 -5.24 16.52 23.24
CA LEU A 53 -4.14 15.58 23.45
C LEU A 53 -3.12 16.21 24.41
N PRO A 54 -2.82 15.59 25.56
CA PRO A 54 -1.77 16.09 26.45
C PRO A 54 -0.40 15.78 25.84
N GLY A 55 0.40 16.82 25.59
CA GLY A 55 1.83 16.68 25.36
C GLY A 55 2.35 17.03 23.96
N GLN A 56 2.02 18.22 23.43
CA GLN A 56 2.90 18.86 22.45
C GLN A 56 4.09 19.50 23.19
N ASN A 57 5.09 18.68 23.52
CA ASN A 57 6.43 19.20 23.75
C ASN A 57 7.03 19.55 22.38
N SER A 58 7.16 20.85 22.16
CA SER A 58 7.70 21.50 20.97
C SER A 58 9.21 21.24 20.82
N GLY A 59 9.57 20.01 20.46
CA GLY A 59 10.74 19.76 19.65
C GLY A 59 10.26 19.77 18.20
N ALA A 60 10.23 20.93 17.56
CA ALA A 60 9.97 21.00 16.12
C ALA A 60 11.17 20.36 15.40
N THR A 61 11.13 19.04 15.21
CA THR A 61 11.73 18.44 14.02
C THR A 61 11.08 19.17 12.86
N SER A 62 11.87 19.96 12.14
CA SER A 62 11.43 20.57 10.89
C SER A 62 10.80 19.46 10.06
N ALA A 63 9.47 19.47 9.92
CA ALA A 63 8.82 18.63 8.93
C ALA A 63 9.48 19.03 7.62
N SER A 64 10.25 18.13 7.02
CA SER A 64 10.83 18.37 5.71
C SER A 64 9.65 18.74 4.80
N THR A 65 9.68 19.93 4.23
CA THR A 65 8.73 20.28 3.17
C THR A 65 9.05 19.38 1.99
N LEU A 66 8.04 18.77 1.36
CA LEU A 66 8.26 18.02 0.13
C LEU A 66 8.88 18.97 -0.89
N GLU A 67 10.17 18.79 -1.14
CA GLU A 67 10.86 19.45 -2.23
C GLU A 67 10.29 18.82 -3.50
N ASP A 68 9.67 19.63 -4.36
CA ASP A 68 9.03 19.22 -5.62
C ASP A 68 7.56 18.70 -5.53
N PRO A 69 6.60 19.46 -4.98
CA PRO A 69 5.20 19.10 -5.06
C PRO A 69 4.70 19.20 -6.52
N GLY A 70 3.93 18.20 -6.98
CA GLY A 70 3.36 18.24 -8.33
C GLY A 70 2.81 16.91 -8.82
N LEU A 71 2.57 16.81 -10.13
CA LEU A 71 2.09 15.59 -10.76
C LEU A 71 3.27 14.67 -11.08
N TYR A 72 3.26 13.48 -10.49
CA TYR A 72 4.19 12.40 -10.82
C TYR A 72 3.50 11.39 -11.74
N VAL A 73 4.18 10.96 -12.80
CA VAL A 73 3.68 9.88 -13.67
C VAL A 73 3.90 8.55 -12.96
N PHE A 74 2.81 7.84 -12.68
CA PHE A 74 2.87 6.51 -12.07
C PHE A 74 3.23 5.46 -13.13
N LEU A 75 4.22 4.61 -12.82
CA LEU A 75 4.80 3.61 -13.74
C LEU A 75 5.36 4.27 -15.01
N ASP A 76 6.24 5.26 -14.81
CA ASP A 76 6.86 6.01 -15.90
C ASP A 76 8.02 5.26 -16.58
N TYR A 77 7.77 4.02 -16.99
CA TYR A 77 8.76 3.18 -17.68
C TYR A 77 9.16 3.76 -19.05
N SER A 78 8.36 4.68 -19.58
CA SER A 78 8.57 5.35 -20.87
C SER A 78 9.38 6.64 -20.78
N ASN A 79 9.70 7.09 -19.56
CA ASN A 79 10.32 8.38 -19.28
C ASN A 79 9.59 9.53 -19.97
N MET A 80 8.32 9.74 -19.64
CA MET A 80 7.45 10.71 -20.28
C MET A 80 8.09 12.09 -20.30
N ASN A 81 8.23 12.67 -21.49
CA ASN A 81 8.93 13.93 -21.68
C ASN A 81 8.05 15.11 -21.17
N PRO A 82 8.49 15.85 -20.14
CA PRO A 82 7.71 16.97 -19.60
C PRO A 82 7.53 18.11 -20.61
N ALA A 83 8.33 18.19 -21.68
CA ALA A 83 8.11 19.16 -22.76
C ALA A 83 6.77 18.92 -23.52
N GLN A 84 6.25 17.69 -23.50
CA GLN A 84 4.93 17.38 -24.07
C GLN A 84 3.79 17.63 -23.08
N TYR A 85 4.08 17.51 -21.79
CA TYR A 85 3.12 17.63 -20.70
C TYR A 85 3.72 18.48 -19.57
N PRO A 86 3.68 19.81 -19.69
CA PRO A 86 4.46 20.72 -18.84
C PRO A 86 4.00 20.78 -17.37
N PHE A 87 2.90 20.10 -17.02
CA PHE A 87 2.41 19.97 -15.66
C PHE A 87 2.98 18.75 -14.92
N ILE A 88 3.69 17.86 -15.62
CA ILE A 88 4.42 16.75 -15.00
C ILE A 88 5.67 17.28 -14.33
N VAL A 89 5.83 16.96 -13.06
CA VAL A 89 6.98 17.35 -12.24
C VAL A 89 7.96 16.20 -12.10
N GLY A 90 7.48 14.96 -11.95
CA GLY A 90 8.36 13.81 -11.71
C GLY A 90 7.86 12.50 -12.29
N GLY A 91 8.70 11.46 -12.17
CA GLY A 91 8.36 10.09 -12.51
C GLY A 91 8.31 9.20 -11.27
N HIS A 92 7.49 8.17 -11.31
CA HIS A 92 7.43 7.12 -10.31
C HIS A 92 7.52 5.75 -10.99
N GLU A 93 8.33 4.84 -10.42
CA GLU A 93 8.43 3.48 -10.92
C GLU A 93 8.54 2.43 -9.79
N LEU A 94 8.02 1.22 -10.08
CA LEU A 94 8.13 0.06 -9.21
C LEU A 94 9.09 -0.96 -9.84
N PHE A 95 10.13 -1.32 -9.10
CA PHE A 95 11.13 -2.29 -9.55
C PHE A 95 10.91 -3.65 -8.92
N LEU A 96 11.34 -4.70 -9.61
CA LEU A 96 11.05 -6.06 -9.21
C LEU A 96 12.20 -6.61 -8.37
N TRP A 97 11.91 -7.14 -7.18
CA TRP A 97 12.92 -7.70 -6.30
C TRP A 97 13.74 -8.79 -6.99
N ARG A 98 13.08 -9.70 -7.71
CA ARG A 98 13.70 -10.76 -8.51
C ARG A 98 14.68 -10.23 -9.55
N ASP A 99 14.50 -9.03 -10.08
CA ASP A 99 15.36 -8.50 -11.14
C ASP A 99 16.63 -7.85 -10.57
N ILE A 100 16.58 -7.46 -9.29
CA ILE A 100 17.70 -6.82 -8.58
C ILE A 100 18.52 -7.84 -7.81
N GLU A 101 17.90 -8.70 -6.99
CA GLU A 101 18.61 -9.68 -6.15
C GLU A 101 18.42 -11.10 -6.70
N ARG A 102 18.85 -11.33 -7.95
CA ARG A 102 18.38 -12.43 -8.81
C ARG A 102 18.70 -13.83 -8.29
N ASP A 103 20.00 -14.10 -8.15
CA ASP A 103 20.52 -15.47 -8.07
C ASP A 103 21.07 -15.84 -6.68
N GLN A 104 21.48 -14.83 -5.90
CA GLN A 104 22.07 -15.05 -4.58
C GLN A 104 21.69 -13.90 -3.63
N GLN A 105 21.37 -14.26 -2.39
CA GLN A 105 21.14 -13.28 -1.33
C GLN A 105 22.35 -12.37 -1.15
N GLY A 106 22.10 -11.05 -1.06
CA GLY A 106 23.11 -10.02 -0.88
C GLY A 106 23.88 -9.61 -2.13
N VAL A 107 23.56 -10.18 -3.31
CA VAL A 107 24.17 -9.81 -4.58
C VAL A 107 23.14 -9.06 -5.42
N TYR A 108 23.34 -7.74 -5.54
CA TYR A 108 22.36 -6.83 -6.14
C TYR A 108 22.85 -6.26 -7.47
N ASP A 109 22.02 -6.35 -8.50
CA ASP A 109 22.14 -5.64 -9.77
C ASP A 109 21.13 -4.47 -9.79
N TRP A 110 21.63 -3.28 -9.47
CA TRP A 110 20.83 -2.05 -9.43
C TRP A 110 20.68 -1.37 -10.79
N SER A 111 21.23 -1.94 -11.87
CA SER A 111 21.33 -1.26 -13.16
C SER A 111 19.98 -0.82 -13.72
N VAL A 112 18.92 -1.61 -13.55
CA VAL A 112 17.56 -1.25 -13.99
C VAL A 112 17.06 0.03 -13.30
N VAL A 113 17.31 0.16 -12.00
CA VAL A 113 16.92 1.32 -11.20
C VAL A 113 17.79 2.51 -11.57
N ASP A 114 19.11 2.33 -11.60
CA ASP A 114 20.07 3.39 -11.89
C ASP A 114 19.85 4.01 -13.27
N ASN A 115 19.62 3.17 -14.28
CA ASN A 115 19.37 3.61 -15.65
C ASN A 115 18.07 4.41 -15.76
N TRP A 116 17.01 3.96 -15.08
CA TRP A 116 15.74 4.69 -15.08
C TRP A 116 15.87 6.04 -14.36
N ILE A 117 16.51 6.09 -13.19
CA ILE A 117 16.75 7.36 -12.47
C ILE A 117 17.60 8.31 -13.33
N ALA A 118 18.60 7.80 -14.05
CA ALA A 118 19.42 8.62 -14.95
C ALA A 118 18.60 9.17 -16.12
N ALA A 119 17.71 8.36 -16.71
CA ALA A 119 16.83 8.78 -17.79
C ALA A 119 15.86 9.88 -17.34
N GLU A 120 15.18 9.69 -16.20
CA GLU A 120 14.31 10.70 -15.58
C GLU A 120 15.07 12.00 -15.28
N SER A 121 16.24 11.89 -14.66
CA SER A 121 17.09 13.04 -14.33
C SER A 121 17.57 13.78 -15.57
N SER A 122 17.78 13.10 -16.71
CA SER A 122 18.16 13.75 -17.98
C SER A 122 17.03 14.62 -18.55
N LEU A 123 15.78 14.35 -18.14
CA LEU A 123 14.60 15.15 -18.44
C LEU A 123 14.32 16.21 -17.36
N GLY A 124 15.20 16.34 -16.36
CA GLY A 124 15.03 17.26 -15.24
C GLY A 124 13.97 16.84 -14.23
N LYS A 125 13.52 15.58 -14.26
CA LYS A 125 12.48 15.07 -13.36
C LYS A 125 13.09 14.51 -12.07
N PRO A 126 12.66 14.97 -10.88
CA PRO A 126 12.79 14.18 -9.66
C PRO A 126 12.05 12.85 -9.78
N VAL A 127 12.45 11.87 -8.97
CA VAL A 127 11.89 10.53 -9.02
C VAL A 127 11.34 10.04 -7.70
N ALA A 128 10.44 9.09 -7.81
CA ALA A 128 10.00 8.24 -6.74
C ALA A 128 10.13 6.78 -7.13
N ILE A 129 10.48 5.95 -6.15
CA ILE A 129 10.78 4.54 -6.40
C ILE A 129 10.05 3.65 -5.41
N GLY A 130 9.69 2.45 -5.85
CA GLY A 130 9.24 1.37 -4.97
C GLY A 130 9.78 0.03 -5.46
N PHE A 131 9.58 -1.02 -4.66
CA PHE A 131 10.06 -2.35 -4.98
C PHE A 131 8.98 -3.39 -4.71
N ASN A 132 8.67 -4.27 -5.66
CA ASN A 132 7.63 -5.27 -5.52
C ASN A 132 8.17 -6.70 -5.44
N SER A 133 7.51 -7.50 -4.60
CA SER A 133 7.68 -8.95 -4.52
C SER A 133 6.51 -9.73 -5.18
N TYR A 134 5.46 -9.02 -5.62
CA TYR A 134 4.30 -9.58 -6.33
C TYR A 134 3.53 -8.52 -7.12
N ASP A 135 3.21 -8.80 -8.39
CA ASP A 135 2.44 -7.91 -9.29
C ASP A 135 1.15 -8.55 -9.79
N GLY A 136 0.52 -9.44 -9.01
CA GLY A 136 -0.73 -10.08 -9.43
C GLY A 136 -0.58 -10.99 -10.67
N GLN A 137 -1.45 -11.97 -10.79
CA GLN A 137 -1.39 -12.96 -11.86
C GLN A 137 -1.46 -12.34 -13.26
N CYS A 138 -2.27 -11.29 -13.49
CA CYS A 138 -2.39 -10.66 -14.82
C CYS A 138 -1.06 -10.15 -15.37
N CYS A 139 -0.19 -9.75 -14.44
CA CYS A 139 0.88 -8.84 -14.72
C CYS A 139 2.21 -9.45 -14.28
N GLY A 140 2.21 -10.79 -14.18
CA GLY A 140 3.34 -11.70 -14.09
C GLY A 140 3.57 -12.33 -12.71
N GLY A 141 2.74 -12.01 -11.72
CA GLY A 141 2.64 -12.71 -10.44
C GLY A 141 3.88 -12.56 -9.58
N ASP A 142 4.46 -13.69 -9.18
CA ASP A 142 5.64 -13.79 -8.35
C ASP A 142 6.84 -12.95 -8.86
N ARG A 143 7.36 -12.11 -7.96
CA ARG A 143 8.57 -11.29 -8.13
C ARG A 143 9.61 -11.55 -7.04
N MET A 144 9.47 -12.62 -6.27
CA MET A 144 10.51 -13.03 -5.34
C MET A 144 11.69 -13.67 -6.10
N PRO A 145 12.94 -13.43 -5.66
CA PRO A 145 14.10 -14.10 -6.19
C PRO A 145 14.02 -15.63 -6.15
N ASN A 146 14.73 -16.28 -7.07
CA ASN A 146 14.79 -17.75 -7.08
C ASN A 146 15.51 -18.28 -5.84
N TRP A 147 16.59 -17.62 -5.40
CA TRP A 147 17.30 -18.02 -4.18
C TRP A 147 16.38 -18.00 -2.96
N PHE A 148 15.50 -17.00 -2.86
CA PHE A 148 14.59 -16.85 -1.72
C PHE A 148 13.64 -18.05 -1.66
N LYS A 149 13.00 -18.38 -2.78
CA LYS A 149 12.05 -19.50 -2.83
C LYS A 149 12.72 -20.86 -2.58
N GLN A 150 13.99 -21.02 -2.96
CA GLN A 150 14.75 -22.25 -2.72
C GLN A 150 15.14 -22.41 -1.25
N GLN A 151 15.53 -21.31 -0.60
CA GLN A 151 16.02 -21.33 0.79
C GLN A 151 14.88 -21.20 1.82
N HIS A 152 13.78 -20.55 1.44
CA HIS A 152 12.65 -20.21 2.31
C HIS A 152 11.32 -20.72 1.71
N PRO A 153 11.10 -22.04 1.67
CA PRO A 153 9.83 -22.60 1.21
C PRO A 153 8.63 -22.20 2.09
N ASP A 154 8.88 -21.72 3.32
CA ASP A 154 7.89 -21.12 4.23
C ASP A 154 7.65 -19.63 3.98
N GLY A 155 8.43 -19.01 3.08
CA GLY A 155 8.36 -17.62 2.68
C GLY A 155 7.21 -17.28 1.71
N TYR A 156 6.51 -18.28 1.20
CA TYR A 156 5.42 -18.11 0.23
C TYR A 156 4.31 -19.14 0.42
N VAL A 157 3.18 -18.93 -0.26
CA VAL A 157 2.07 -19.87 -0.34
C VAL A 157 1.69 -20.08 -1.80
N THR A 158 1.17 -21.27 -2.12
CA THR A 158 0.66 -21.57 -3.46
C THR A 158 -0.86 -21.68 -3.42
N CYS A 159 -1.54 -20.75 -4.08
CA CYS A 159 -2.99 -20.70 -4.15
C CYS A 159 -3.44 -20.93 -5.59
N GLN A 160 -4.11 -22.07 -5.83
CA GLN A 160 -4.56 -22.46 -7.18
C GLN A 160 -3.44 -22.44 -8.24
N GLY A 161 -2.23 -22.86 -7.84
CA GLY A 161 -1.04 -22.86 -8.71
C GLY A 161 -0.32 -21.51 -8.80
N VAL A 162 -0.82 -20.44 -8.18
CA VAL A 162 -0.17 -19.14 -8.12
C VAL A 162 0.66 -19.02 -6.85
N VAL A 163 1.94 -18.67 -7.01
CA VAL A 163 2.86 -18.40 -5.90
C VAL A 163 2.65 -16.96 -5.43
N ILE A 164 2.34 -16.79 -4.16
CA ILE A 164 2.08 -15.50 -3.50
C ILE A 164 3.04 -15.37 -2.30
N PRO A 165 3.70 -14.23 -2.10
CA PRO A 165 4.53 -14.03 -0.92
C PRO A 165 3.73 -14.21 0.36
N LYS A 166 4.31 -14.93 1.33
CA LYS A 166 3.72 -15.08 2.65
C LYS A 166 4.20 -13.91 3.50
N TYR A 167 3.68 -12.71 3.21
CA TYR A 167 4.13 -11.44 3.80
C TYR A 167 4.23 -11.45 5.34
N TRP A 168 3.41 -12.27 6.00
CA TRP A 168 3.37 -12.40 7.45
C TRP A 168 4.42 -13.36 8.03
N SER A 169 5.16 -14.10 7.21
CA SER A 169 6.21 -15.01 7.67
C SER A 169 7.47 -14.26 8.09
N SER A 170 8.18 -14.79 9.09
CA SER A 170 9.46 -14.25 9.51
C SER A 170 10.52 -14.36 8.40
N ALA A 171 10.50 -15.45 7.64
CA ALA A 171 11.43 -15.65 6.52
C ALA A 171 11.29 -14.54 5.47
N TYR A 172 10.06 -14.22 5.06
CA TYR A 172 9.80 -13.11 4.13
C TYR A 172 10.22 -11.78 4.72
N LYS A 173 9.77 -11.44 5.94
CA LYS A 173 10.06 -10.14 6.57
C LYS A 173 11.56 -9.91 6.72
N ASN A 174 12.33 -10.93 7.12
CA ASN A 174 13.78 -10.81 7.27
C ASN A 174 14.49 -10.61 5.94
N ALA A 175 14.13 -11.38 4.91
CA ALA A 175 14.72 -11.23 3.58
C ALA A 175 14.37 -9.88 2.95
N TRP A 176 13.11 -9.47 3.08
CA TRP A 176 12.63 -8.17 2.60
C TRP A 176 13.33 -7.02 3.34
N ALA A 177 13.50 -7.12 4.65
CA ALA A 177 14.24 -6.12 5.43
C ALA A 177 15.68 -5.94 4.94
N SER A 178 16.39 -7.04 4.69
CA SER A 178 17.76 -6.99 4.14
C SER A 178 17.81 -6.32 2.77
N PHE A 179 16.86 -6.65 1.88
CA PHE A 179 16.76 -6.05 0.56
C PHE A 179 16.46 -4.54 0.62
N ILE A 180 15.47 -4.13 1.44
CA ILE A 180 15.11 -2.72 1.62
C ILE A 180 16.24 -1.93 2.28
N GLN A 181 16.98 -2.52 3.21
CA GLN A 181 18.16 -1.90 3.79
C GLN A 181 19.27 -1.68 2.74
N ALA A 182 19.47 -2.62 1.82
CA ALA A 182 20.41 -2.45 0.71
C ALA A 182 19.96 -1.36 -0.28
N ALA A 183 18.67 -1.27 -0.57
CA ALA A 183 18.10 -0.20 -1.39
C ALA A 183 18.31 1.17 -0.74
N ALA A 184 18.01 1.30 0.56
CA ALA A 184 18.20 2.55 1.30
C ALA A 184 19.67 2.95 1.38
N ALA A 185 20.58 2.00 1.65
CA ALA A 185 22.01 2.26 1.66
C ALA A 185 22.52 2.85 0.33
N ARG A 186 21.84 2.53 -0.79
CA ARG A 186 22.17 3.04 -2.12
C ARG A 186 21.51 4.39 -2.43
N TYR A 187 20.24 4.57 -2.08
CA TYR A 187 19.42 5.68 -2.61
C TYR A 187 18.94 6.69 -1.57
N ASP A 188 19.05 6.42 -0.26
CA ASP A 188 18.54 7.32 0.79
C ASP A 188 19.22 8.70 0.75
N ASN A 189 20.44 8.79 0.25
CA ASN A 189 21.16 10.06 0.04
C ASN A 189 21.21 10.52 -1.42
N ASP A 190 20.55 9.83 -2.36
CA ASP A 190 20.46 10.30 -3.75
C ASP A 190 19.52 11.51 -3.82
N PRO A 191 19.99 12.70 -4.24
CA PRO A 191 19.16 13.91 -4.28
C PRO A 191 18.09 13.86 -5.37
N ARG A 192 18.18 12.94 -6.33
CA ARG A 192 17.17 12.77 -7.39
C ARG A 192 15.93 12.05 -6.89
N VAL A 193 16.10 11.15 -5.91
CA VAL A 193 15.01 10.41 -5.28
C VAL A 193 14.35 11.29 -4.22
N LYS A 194 13.04 11.49 -4.31
CA LYS A 194 12.29 12.36 -3.40
C LYS A 194 11.48 11.58 -2.38
N TRP A 195 10.85 10.49 -2.81
CA TRP A 195 10.06 9.66 -1.93
C TRP A 195 10.10 8.19 -2.38
N VAL A 196 9.80 7.31 -1.42
CA VAL A 196 9.85 5.86 -1.58
C VAL A 196 8.50 5.25 -1.24
N VAL A 197 8.00 4.38 -2.10
CA VAL A 197 6.79 3.60 -1.83
C VAL A 197 7.11 2.44 -0.92
N ILE A 198 6.34 2.35 0.17
CA ILE A 198 6.26 1.17 1.01
C ILE A 198 5.42 0.14 0.26
N SER A 199 6.10 -0.82 -0.37
CA SER A 199 5.43 -1.97 -0.97
C SER A 199 4.99 -2.94 0.12
N ALA A 200 3.67 -3.00 0.34
CA ALA A 200 3.06 -3.86 1.36
C ALA A 200 2.48 -5.16 0.81
N GLY A 201 2.25 -5.25 -0.51
CA GLY A 201 1.43 -6.29 -1.13
C GLY A 201 1.48 -6.27 -2.66
N MET A 202 0.41 -6.74 -3.29
CA MET A 202 0.25 -6.78 -4.75
C MET A 202 0.38 -5.38 -5.36
N TYR A 203 1.23 -5.21 -6.38
CA TYR A 203 1.56 -3.90 -6.98
C TYR A 203 2.12 -2.88 -5.99
N GLY A 204 2.61 -3.34 -4.84
CA GLY A 204 2.98 -2.47 -3.71
C GLY A 204 1.81 -1.82 -3.00
N GLU A 205 0.58 -2.25 -3.28
CA GLU A 205 -0.61 -1.80 -2.58
C GLU A 205 -0.83 -2.58 -1.27
N THR A 206 -1.81 -2.15 -0.47
CA THR A 206 -2.16 -2.73 0.83
C THR A 206 -3.16 -3.89 0.75
N ILE A 207 -2.94 -4.78 -0.22
CA ILE A 207 -3.65 -6.05 -0.40
C ILE A 207 -2.65 -7.20 -0.67
N PRO A 208 -2.80 -8.39 -0.07
CA PRO A 208 -1.82 -9.46 -0.23
C PRO A 208 -1.82 -10.07 -1.64
N ALA A 209 -2.99 -10.21 -2.26
CA ALA A 209 -3.18 -10.75 -3.61
C ALA A 209 -4.62 -10.44 -4.09
N GLU A 210 -5.04 -11.00 -5.22
CA GLU A 210 -6.41 -10.90 -5.72
C GLU A 210 -7.43 -11.61 -4.83
N ASP A 211 -8.65 -11.05 -4.74
CA ASP A 211 -9.76 -11.53 -3.90
C ASP A 211 -10.04 -13.05 -4.06
N GLN A 212 -9.81 -13.62 -5.25
CA GLN A 212 -10.01 -15.06 -5.50
C GLN A 212 -9.07 -15.97 -4.69
N TYR A 213 -8.00 -15.41 -4.12
CA TYR A 213 -7.05 -16.12 -3.28
C TYR A 213 -7.31 -15.94 -1.77
N ASP A 214 -8.27 -15.09 -1.37
CA ASP A 214 -8.51 -14.76 0.04
C ASP A 214 -8.76 -15.98 0.93
N ALA A 215 -9.56 -16.94 0.44
CA ALA A 215 -9.85 -18.17 1.17
C ALA A 215 -8.59 -19.03 1.38
N CYS A 216 -7.71 -19.08 0.38
CA CYS A 216 -6.44 -19.80 0.46
C CYS A 216 -5.44 -19.10 1.38
N LEU A 217 -5.33 -17.77 1.32
CA LEU A 217 -4.50 -16.99 2.23
C LEU A 217 -4.98 -17.16 3.69
N SER A 218 -6.30 -17.14 3.89
CA SER A 218 -6.93 -17.38 5.19
C SER A 218 -6.66 -18.79 5.71
N SER A 219 -6.77 -19.82 4.87
CA SER A 219 -6.43 -21.19 5.26
C SER A 219 -4.94 -21.39 5.57
N ASN A 220 -4.09 -20.51 5.05
CA ASN A 220 -2.66 -20.46 5.37
C ASN A 220 -2.31 -19.54 6.57
N GLY A 221 -3.33 -19.08 7.30
CA GLY A 221 -3.20 -18.40 8.57
C GLY A 221 -3.21 -16.87 8.50
N LEU A 222 -3.45 -16.26 7.34
CA LEU A 222 -3.62 -14.81 7.27
C LEU A 222 -5.01 -14.42 7.78
N THR A 223 -5.06 -13.59 8.81
CA THR A 223 -6.30 -13.00 9.33
C THR A 223 -6.34 -11.50 9.02
N SER A 224 -7.50 -10.87 9.17
CA SER A 224 -7.64 -9.40 9.03
C SER A 224 -6.66 -8.64 9.96
N SER A 225 -6.62 -8.99 11.25
CA SER A 225 -5.67 -8.41 12.20
C SER A 225 -4.21 -8.78 11.89
N GLY A 226 -3.97 -10.01 11.41
CA GLY A 226 -2.66 -10.44 10.95
C GLY A 226 -2.18 -9.65 9.74
N TRP A 227 -3.08 -9.25 8.84
CA TRP A 227 -2.76 -8.39 7.71
C TRP A 227 -2.40 -6.98 8.16
N VAL A 228 -3.18 -6.36 9.05
CA VAL A 228 -2.83 -5.05 9.64
C VAL A 228 -1.44 -5.09 10.28
N ASN A 229 -1.17 -6.09 11.11
CA ASN A 229 0.15 -6.25 11.74
C ASN A 229 1.26 -6.44 10.69
N THR A 230 0.98 -7.17 9.61
CA THR A 230 1.93 -7.38 8.53
C THR A 230 2.26 -6.09 7.78
N VAL A 231 1.25 -5.29 7.43
CA VAL A 231 1.46 -3.98 6.79
C VAL A 231 2.24 -3.05 7.72
N ASN A 232 1.96 -3.06 9.03
CA ASN A 232 2.70 -2.27 10.01
C ASN A 232 4.17 -2.73 10.14
N ASP A 233 4.42 -4.05 10.11
CA ASP A 233 5.79 -4.59 10.12
C ASP A 233 6.57 -4.19 8.86
N LEU A 234 5.93 -4.25 7.69
CA LEU A 234 6.54 -3.79 6.44
C LEU A 234 6.78 -2.28 6.48
N THR A 235 5.85 -1.50 7.04
CA THR A 235 6.04 -0.07 7.27
C THR A 235 7.27 0.21 8.15
N ASN A 236 7.44 -0.55 9.23
CA ASN A 236 8.60 -0.44 10.11
C ASN A 236 9.92 -0.78 9.39
N ILE A 237 9.92 -1.77 8.50
CA ILE A 237 11.10 -2.12 7.70
C ILE A 237 11.58 -0.91 6.89
N TYR A 238 10.68 -0.20 6.22
CA TYR A 238 11.04 1.00 5.47
C TYR A 238 11.42 2.17 6.38
N HIS A 239 10.62 2.44 7.42
CA HIS A 239 10.89 3.51 8.39
C HIS A 239 12.27 3.38 9.05
N ASN A 240 12.71 2.15 9.32
CA ASN A 240 14.00 1.88 9.93
C ASN A 240 15.17 1.94 8.92
N ALA A 241 14.91 1.82 7.63
CA ALA A 241 15.94 1.80 6.59
C ALA A 241 16.16 3.18 5.97
N TRP A 242 15.10 3.96 5.77
CA TRP A 242 15.12 5.24 5.09
C TRP A 242 14.99 6.37 6.11
N HIS A 243 15.93 7.32 6.09
CA HIS A 243 15.98 8.41 7.07
C HIS A 243 15.96 9.79 6.40
N ASN A 244 16.23 9.87 5.10
CA ASN A 244 16.38 11.13 4.37
C ASN A 244 15.40 11.23 3.19
N LYS A 245 14.36 10.40 3.17
CA LYS A 245 13.33 10.35 2.12
C LYS A 245 11.94 10.29 2.75
N PHE A 246 10.96 10.87 2.08
CA PHE A 246 9.57 10.65 2.47
C PHE A 246 9.16 9.23 2.13
N LEU A 247 8.38 8.63 3.02
CA LEU A 247 7.79 7.33 2.81
C LEU A 247 6.31 7.48 2.47
N PHE A 248 5.89 6.76 1.44
CA PHE A 248 4.51 6.75 0.96
C PHE A 248 3.93 5.34 1.08
N ILE A 249 2.78 5.21 1.74
CA ILE A 249 2.00 3.97 1.77
C ILE A 249 0.65 4.20 1.09
N GLN A 250 0.23 3.24 0.27
CA GLN A 250 -1.03 3.33 -0.43
C GLN A 250 -2.21 3.06 0.53
N TYR A 251 -3.18 3.99 0.56
CA TYR A 251 -4.38 3.86 1.39
C TYR A 251 -5.26 2.66 1.01
N ALA A 252 -5.23 2.25 -0.25
CA ALA A 252 -6.05 1.18 -0.79
C ALA A 252 -5.18 0.10 -1.47
N PRO A 253 -5.66 -1.15 -1.57
CA PRO A 253 -6.96 -1.65 -1.14
C PRO A 253 -6.96 -2.18 0.31
N TYR A 254 -7.63 -3.29 0.57
CA TYR A 254 -7.67 -4.00 1.86
C TYR A 254 -7.79 -5.48 1.55
N PHE A 255 -7.42 -6.33 2.51
CA PHE A 255 -7.59 -7.78 2.40
C PHE A 255 -9.06 -8.16 2.61
N THR A 256 -9.50 -8.30 3.85
CA THR A 256 -10.86 -8.81 4.15
C THR A 256 -11.80 -7.77 4.75
N SER A 257 -11.25 -6.71 5.35
CA SER A 257 -12.03 -5.69 6.06
C SER A 257 -11.62 -4.29 5.65
N ARG A 258 -12.61 -3.43 5.35
CA ARG A 258 -12.39 -2.00 5.07
C ARG A 258 -11.70 -1.26 6.22
N LEU A 259 -11.87 -1.73 7.46
CA LEU A 259 -11.25 -1.12 8.63
C LEU A 259 -9.72 -1.25 8.62
N GLU A 260 -9.19 -2.27 7.93
CA GLU A 260 -7.74 -2.48 7.81
C GLU A 260 -7.05 -1.21 7.26
N ARG A 261 -7.69 -0.53 6.28
CA ARG A 261 -7.18 0.73 5.71
C ARG A 261 -6.90 1.76 6.76
N ARG A 262 -7.92 2.05 7.57
CA ARG A 262 -7.79 3.00 8.67
C ARG A 262 -6.67 2.56 9.61
N ASP A 263 -6.67 1.28 10.00
CA ASP A 263 -5.79 0.82 11.06
C ASP A 263 -4.30 0.89 10.66
N PHE A 264 -3.92 0.50 9.44
CA PHE A 264 -2.52 0.66 8.99
C PHE A 264 -2.18 2.11 8.60
N THR A 265 -3.13 2.93 8.14
CA THR A 265 -2.84 4.35 7.86
C THR A 265 -2.74 5.19 9.12
N ASP A 266 -3.52 4.89 10.16
CA ASP A 266 -3.38 5.53 11.47
C ASP A 266 -2.02 5.18 12.08
N TYR A 267 -1.59 3.92 11.94
CA TYR A 267 -0.26 3.50 12.34
C TYR A 267 0.85 4.23 11.57
N ALA A 268 0.80 4.24 10.24
CA ALA A 268 1.77 4.95 9.41
C ALA A 268 1.82 6.46 9.75
N GLY A 269 0.65 7.10 9.89
CA GLY A 269 0.56 8.50 10.29
C GLY A 269 1.18 8.78 11.66
N SER A 270 1.10 7.84 12.61
CA SER A 270 1.77 7.95 13.92
C SER A 270 3.30 7.96 13.83
N LEU A 271 3.86 7.45 12.73
CA LEU A 271 5.30 7.49 12.41
C LEU A 271 5.67 8.68 11.52
N GLY A 272 4.71 9.56 11.20
CA GLY A 272 4.92 10.65 10.23
C GLY A 272 5.03 10.18 8.78
N ILE A 273 4.50 8.99 8.47
CA ILE A 273 4.50 8.41 7.12
C ILE A 273 3.17 8.73 6.44
N GLY A 274 3.25 9.18 5.19
CA GLY A 274 2.12 9.62 4.39
C GLY A 274 2.48 10.88 3.61
N MET A 275 2.04 10.94 2.35
CA MET A 275 2.06 12.16 1.53
C MET A 275 0.65 12.70 1.38
#